data_AF-A0A6H2U2F8-F1
#
_entry.id   AF-A0A6H2U2F8-F1
#
_cell.length_a   1.000
_cell.length_b   1.000
_cell.length_c   1.000
_cell.angle_alpha   90.00
_cell.angle_beta   90.00
_cell.angle_gamma   90.00
#
_symmetry.space_group_name_H-M   'P 1'
#
loop_
_entity.id
_entity.type
_entity.pdbx_description
1 polymer ?
#
loop_
_entity_poly.entity_id
_entity_poly.type
_entity_poly.pdbx_seq_one_letter_code
_entity_poly.pdbx_strand_id
1 'polypeptide(L)'
;MDCSNLEPRMYSRTIKKEQKNYFGYEFNTFTFRSFNWLHEMFYKNGKKVISPNIEKYITPLALAIFIMDDGGWTKSGVRISTNNFKLEEVQLLAEIFKRKYNLDCTIQKIETIGQYSLYIKSSSMPSLRNLILPYLHPSM
;
A
#
# COMPACT_ATOMS: atom_id res chain seq x y z
N MET A 1 -22.91 4.48 -7.22
CA MET A 1 -22.16 5.57 -6.54
C MET A 1 -22.06 5.07 -5.11
N ASP A 2 -20.90 4.52 -4.77
CA ASP A 2 -20.79 3.56 -3.66
C ASP A 2 -20.24 4.23 -2.38
N CYS A 3 -20.05 5.55 -2.43
CA CYS A 3 -19.69 6.40 -1.32
C CYS A 3 -20.93 7.09 -0.74
N SER A 4 -20.89 7.44 0.54
CA SER A 4 -21.88 8.35 1.09
C SER A 4 -21.81 9.69 0.33
N ASN A 5 -22.95 10.36 0.11
CA ASN A 5 -22.99 11.71 -0.48
C ASN A 5 -22.51 12.79 0.51
N LEU A 6 -21.82 12.38 1.57
CA LEU A 6 -21.29 13.28 2.59
C LEU A 6 -19.90 13.75 2.15
N GLU A 7 -19.63 15.03 2.37
CA GLU A 7 -18.28 15.55 2.20
C GLU A 7 -17.32 14.87 3.18
N PRO A 8 -16.04 14.66 2.80
CA PRO A 8 -15.03 14.15 3.71
C PRO A 8 -14.96 14.99 4.99
N ARG A 9 -15.05 14.32 6.12
CA ARG A 9 -15.04 14.94 7.44
C ARG A 9 -13.60 15.27 7.84
N MET A 10 -13.33 16.54 8.15
CA MET A 10 -12.06 16.91 8.77
C MET A 10 -12.03 16.46 10.24
N TYR A 11 -10.96 15.80 10.66
CA TYR A 11 -10.70 15.44 12.06
C TYR A 11 -9.40 16.08 12.55
N SER A 12 -9.29 16.24 13.87
CA SER A 12 -8.06 16.68 14.53
C SER A 12 -7.56 15.61 15.51
N ARG A 13 -6.24 15.42 15.56
CA ARG A 13 -5.57 14.49 16.46
C ARG A 13 -4.42 15.20 17.18
N THR A 14 -4.43 15.18 18.51
CA THR A 14 -3.32 15.69 19.32
C THR A 14 -2.36 14.55 19.66
N ILE A 15 -1.10 14.65 19.22
CA ILE A 15 -0.06 13.70 19.63
C ILE A 15 0.52 14.17 20.96
N LYS A 16 0.19 13.46 22.05
CA LYS A 16 0.54 13.84 23.43
C LYS A 16 2.03 14.11 23.65
N LYS A 17 2.90 13.42 22.92
CA LYS A 17 4.36 13.56 23.05
C LYS A 17 4.89 14.89 22.50
N GLU A 18 4.20 15.49 21.54
CA GLU A 18 4.67 16.68 20.81
C GLU A 18 3.82 17.93 21.07
N GLN A 19 2.68 17.79 21.77
CA GLN A 19 1.67 18.85 21.94
C GLN A 19 1.25 19.51 20.61
N LYS A 20 1.41 18.79 19.49
CA LYS A 20 1.04 19.26 18.15
C LYS A 20 -0.32 18.71 17.76
N ASN A 21 -1.11 19.56 17.12
CA ASN A 21 -2.38 19.21 16.50
C ASN A 21 -2.13 18.84 15.04
N TYR A 22 -2.62 17.68 14.66
CA TYR A 22 -2.62 17.16 13.30
C TYR A 22 -4.04 17.19 12.76
N PHE A 23 -4.19 17.49 11.48
CA PHE A 23 -5.48 17.48 10.80
C PHE A 23 -5.46 16.41 9.72
N GLY A 24 -6.61 15.77 9.50
CA GLY A 24 -6.79 14.82 8.43
C GLY A 24 -8.22 14.84 7.94
N TYR A 25 -8.48 14.16 6.83
CA TYR A 25 -9.81 13.97 6.29
C TYR A 25 -10.14 12.48 6.28
N GLU A 26 -11.40 12.17 6.56
CA GLU A 26 -11.92 10.80 6.50
C GLU A 26 -13.28 10.79 5.82
N PHE A 27 -13.60 9.66 5.19
CA PHE A 27 -14.93 9.36 4.71
C PHE A 27 -15.10 7.84 4.75
N ASN A 28 -16.36 7.39 4.70
CA ASN A 28 -16.67 5.97 4.62
C ASN A 28 -17.64 5.70 3.48
N THR A 29 -17.50 4.50 2.92
CA THR A 29 -18.49 3.90 2.03
C THR A 29 -19.65 3.35 2.85
N PHE A 30 -20.76 3.00 2.19
CA PHE A 30 -21.76 2.15 2.82
C PHE A 30 -21.25 0.70 2.93
N THR A 31 -21.77 -0.04 3.90
CA THR A 31 -21.46 -1.46 4.07
C THR A 31 -22.20 -2.27 3.00
N PHE A 32 -21.48 -2.67 1.94
CA PHE A 32 -22.04 -3.49 0.87
C PHE A 32 -21.50 -4.93 0.90
N ARG A 33 -22.40 -5.90 0.69
CA ARG A 33 -22.03 -7.32 0.54
C ARG A 33 -21.12 -7.57 -0.68
N SER A 34 -21.12 -6.67 -1.66
CA SER A 34 -20.23 -6.74 -2.83
C SER A 34 -18.75 -6.64 -2.48
N PHE A 35 -18.39 -6.17 -1.28
CA PHE A 35 -17.01 -6.14 -0.79
C PHE A 35 -16.62 -7.37 0.04
N ASN A 36 -17.53 -8.32 0.29
CA ASN A 36 -17.24 -9.49 1.13
C ASN A 36 -16.09 -10.33 0.57
N TRP A 37 -16.02 -10.50 -0.75
CA TRP A 37 -14.95 -11.28 -1.39
C TRP A 37 -13.57 -10.65 -1.17
N LEU A 38 -13.47 -9.31 -1.09
CA LEU A 38 -12.23 -8.61 -0.75
C LEU A 38 -11.85 -8.90 0.71
N HIS A 39 -12.83 -8.81 1.62
CA HIS A 39 -12.62 -9.13 3.01
C HIS A 39 -12.17 -10.59 3.20
N GLU A 40 -12.85 -11.56 2.56
CA GLU A 40 -12.49 -12.99 2.61
C GLU A 40 -11.10 -13.28 2.04
N MET A 41 -10.67 -12.52 1.03
CA MET A 41 -9.35 -12.64 0.42
C MET A 41 -8.24 -12.07 1.31
N PHE A 42 -8.46 -10.90 1.91
CA PHE A 42 -7.42 -10.17 2.61
C PHE A 42 -7.49 -10.27 4.13
N TYR A 43 -8.51 -10.88 4.74
CA TYR A 43 -8.62 -11.02 6.19
C TYR A 43 -8.75 -12.48 6.61
N LYS A 44 -7.89 -12.90 7.54
CA LYS A 44 -7.94 -14.21 8.22
C LYS A 44 -7.86 -13.99 9.72
N ASN A 45 -8.85 -14.51 10.45
CA ASN A 45 -8.97 -14.35 11.91
C ASN A 45 -8.88 -12.87 12.35
N GLY A 46 -9.53 -11.96 11.62
CA GLY A 46 -9.53 -10.52 11.89
C GLY A 46 -8.23 -9.78 11.54
N LYS A 47 -7.20 -10.47 11.04
CA LYS A 47 -5.93 -9.86 10.63
C LYS A 47 -5.82 -9.77 9.12
N LYS A 48 -5.33 -8.64 8.61
CA LYS A 48 -5.04 -8.45 7.19
C LYS A 48 -3.87 -9.36 6.77
N VAL A 49 -3.99 -10.02 5.62
CA VAL A 49 -3.01 -10.93 5.03
C VAL A 49 -2.85 -10.68 3.54
N ILE A 50 -1.71 -11.06 2.96
CA ILE A 50 -1.49 -11.08 1.51
C ILE A 50 -1.88 -12.47 0.98
N SER A 51 -2.96 -12.51 0.21
CA SER A 51 -3.35 -13.72 -0.53
C SER A 51 -2.54 -13.85 -1.83
N PRO A 52 -2.08 -15.06 -2.23
CA PRO A 52 -1.51 -15.29 -3.56
C PRO A 52 -2.43 -14.87 -4.71
N ASN A 53 -3.74 -14.89 -4.50
CA ASN A 53 -4.71 -14.45 -5.49
C ASN A 53 -4.60 -12.94 -5.82
N ILE A 54 -3.90 -12.15 -5.00
CA ILE A 54 -3.66 -10.72 -5.27
C ILE A 54 -2.96 -10.49 -6.61
N GLU A 55 -2.16 -11.45 -7.10
CA GLU A 55 -1.44 -11.36 -8.39
C GLU A 55 -2.38 -11.05 -9.56
N LYS A 56 -3.63 -11.53 -9.50
CA LYS A 56 -4.68 -11.25 -10.50
C LYS A 56 -5.15 -9.80 -10.49
N TYR A 57 -5.03 -9.11 -9.34
CA TYR A 57 -5.59 -7.78 -9.09
C TYR A 57 -4.55 -6.67 -8.99
N ILE A 58 -3.25 -6.98 -8.88
CA ILE A 58 -2.20 -5.95 -8.98
C ILE A 58 -2.05 -5.52 -10.43
N THR A 59 -2.90 -4.59 -10.88
CA THR A 59 -2.78 -3.84 -12.14
C THR A 59 -1.81 -2.67 -11.96
N PRO A 60 -1.40 -1.97 -13.05
CA PRO A 60 -0.60 -0.75 -12.93
C PRO A 60 -1.27 0.32 -12.05
N LEU A 61 -2.59 0.50 -12.18
CA LEU A 61 -3.39 1.38 -11.31
C LEU A 61 -3.34 0.92 -9.84
N ALA A 62 -3.52 -0.37 -9.57
CA ALA A 62 -3.46 -0.90 -8.21
C ALA A 62 -2.06 -0.70 -7.59
N LEU A 63 -0.99 -0.90 -8.36
CA LEU A 63 0.38 -0.62 -7.91
C LEU A 63 0.61 0.87 -7.65
N ALA A 64 0.07 1.75 -8.51
CA ALA A 64 0.14 3.19 -8.31
C ALA A 64 -0.56 3.62 -7.01
N ILE A 65 -1.78 3.13 -6.76
CA ILE A 65 -2.52 3.38 -5.51
C ILE A 65 -1.74 2.85 -4.30
N PHE A 66 -1.16 1.65 -4.42
CA PHE A 66 -0.37 1.08 -3.32
C PHE A 66 0.87 1.91 -2.99
N ILE A 67 1.55 2.49 -4.00
CA ILE A 67 2.67 3.39 -3.80
C ILE A 67 2.22 4.77 -3.30
N MET A 68 1.06 5.27 -3.71
CA MET A 68 0.52 6.53 -3.19
C MET A 68 0.17 6.44 -1.70
N ASP A 69 -0.33 5.28 -1.25
CA ASP A 69 -0.75 5.09 0.15
C ASP A 69 0.44 4.79 1.08
N ASP A 70 1.26 3.80 0.72
CA ASP A 70 2.32 3.26 1.60
C ASP A 70 3.74 3.46 1.06
N GLY A 71 3.89 4.07 -0.12
CA GLY A 71 5.16 4.28 -0.78
C GLY A 71 5.90 5.52 -0.29
N GLY A 72 7.23 5.44 -0.30
CA GLY A 72 8.12 6.54 0.02
C GLY A 72 9.36 6.51 -0.87
N TRP A 73 9.63 7.63 -1.53
CA TRP A 73 10.86 7.81 -2.29
C TRP A 73 12.08 7.74 -1.37
N THR A 74 13.04 6.92 -1.75
CA THR A 74 14.38 6.95 -1.16
C THR A 74 15.31 7.73 -2.09
N LYS A 75 16.62 7.73 -1.80
CA LYS A 75 17.61 8.36 -2.67
C LYS A 75 17.59 7.84 -4.11
N SER A 76 17.30 6.55 -4.30
CA SER A 76 17.45 5.91 -5.62
C SER A 76 16.35 4.92 -5.98
N GLY A 77 15.46 4.57 -5.05
CA GLY A 77 14.37 3.63 -5.28
C GLY A 77 13.11 4.02 -4.52
N VAL A 78 12.18 3.08 -4.40
CA VAL A 78 10.92 3.28 -3.68
C VAL A 78 10.82 2.24 -2.57
N ARG A 79 10.59 2.70 -1.33
CA ARG A 79 10.23 1.83 -0.21
C ARG A 79 8.71 1.79 -0.08
N ILE A 80 8.15 0.61 0.16
CA ILE A 80 6.73 0.43 0.48
C ILE A 80 6.63 -0.11 1.90
N SER A 81 5.79 0.54 2.71
CA SER A 81 5.62 0.26 4.14
C SER A 81 4.78 -1.00 4.38
N THR A 82 5.37 -2.17 4.15
CA THR A 82 4.72 -3.48 4.33
C THR A 82 4.83 -4.05 5.75
N ASN A 83 5.08 -3.20 6.75
CA ASN A 83 5.52 -3.61 8.08
C ASN A 83 4.45 -4.31 8.93
N ASN A 84 3.20 -4.31 8.47
CA ASN A 84 2.09 -5.05 9.07
C ASN A 84 2.00 -6.53 8.61
N PHE A 85 2.76 -6.92 7.58
CA PHE A 85 2.75 -8.26 6.99
C PHE A 85 3.92 -9.11 7.48
N LYS A 86 3.75 -10.44 7.45
CA LYS A 86 4.81 -11.40 7.75
C LYS A 86 5.86 -11.42 6.62
N LEU A 87 7.04 -11.96 6.93
CA LEU A 87 8.13 -12.08 5.96
C LEU A 87 7.69 -12.81 4.68
N GLU A 88 6.97 -13.92 4.81
CA GLU A 88 6.54 -14.76 3.69
C GLU A 88 5.54 -14.02 2.78
N GLU A 89 4.72 -13.16 3.38
CA GLU A 89 3.76 -12.32 2.66
C GLU A 89 4.46 -11.21 1.88
N VAL A 90 5.50 -10.61 2.44
CA VAL A 90 6.33 -9.61 1.75
C VAL A 90 7.19 -10.25 0.66
N GLN A 91 7.68 -11.47 0.87
CA GLN A 91 8.36 -12.28 -0.15
C GLN A 91 7.44 -12.55 -1.34
N LEU A 92 6.21 -13.02 -1.07
CA LEU A 92 5.21 -13.23 -2.10
C LEU A 92 4.94 -11.97 -2.93
N LEU A 93 4.80 -10.80 -2.29
CA LEU A 93 4.65 -9.52 -3.01
C LEU A 93 5.86 -9.21 -3.91
N ALA A 94 7.08 -9.39 -3.39
CA ALA A 94 8.31 -9.15 -4.14
C ALA A 94 8.38 -10.03 -5.40
N GLU A 95 8.00 -11.31 -5.26
CA GLU A 95 7.97 -12.24 -6.38
C GLU A 95 6.89 -11.88 -7.41
N ILE A 96 5.70 -11.48 -6.96
CA ILE A 96 4.61 -11.01 -7.86
C ILE A 96 5.08 -9.80 -8.67
N PHE A 97 5.73 -8.83 -8.04
CA PHE A 97 6.26 -7.65 -8.71
C PHE A 97 7.35 -8.02 -9.74
N LYS A 98 8.20 -8.99 -9.41
CA LYS A 98 9.20 -9.51 -10.33
C LYS A 98 8.56 -10.22 -11.52
N ARG A 99 7.60 -11.12 -11.30
CA ARG A 99 6.93 -11.89 -12.37
C ARG A 99 6.10 -11.02 -13.30
N LYS A 100 5.29 -10.10 -12.76
CA LYS A 100 4.36 -9.28 -13.57
C LYS A 100 5.04 -8.12 -14.28
N TYR A 101 6.00 -7.48 -13.62
CA TYR A 101 6.48 -6.16 -14.04
C TYR A 101 8.00 -6.10 -14.16
N ASN A 102 8.69 -7.22 -13.93
CA ASN A 102 10.15 -7.30 -13.90
C ASN A 102 10.78 -6.27 -12.94
N LEU A 103 10.10 -5.99 -11.82
CA LEU A 103 10.59 -5.08 -10.79
C LEU A 103 11.40 -5.85 -9.76
N ASP A 104 12.67 -5.51 -9.63
CA ASP A 104 13.56 -6.09 -8.64
C ASP A 104 13.31 -5.46 -7.28
N CYS A 105 12.98 -6.29 -6.31
CA CYS A 105 12.73 -5.86 -4.94
C CYS A 105 13.74 -6.47 -3.96
N THR A 106 13.95 -5.81 -2.83
CA THR A 106 14.58 -6.41 -1.65
C THR A 106 13.68 -6.22 -0.44
N ILE A 107 13.82 -7.12 0.53
CA ILE A 107 13.09 -7.04 1.79
C ILE A 107 14.06 -6.49 2.83
N GLN A 108 13.67 -5.40 3.48
CA GLN A 108 14.50 -4.70 4.44
C GLN A 108 13.86 -4.80 5.82
N LYS A 109 14.64 -5.27 6.81
CA LYS A 109 14.27 -5.19 8.21
C LYS A 109 14.18 -3.71 8.61
N ILE A 110 13.18 -3.36 9.41
CA ILE A 110 13.07 -2.03 10.00
C ILE A 110 13.39 -2.09 11.49
N GLU A 111 13.39 -0.94 12.16
CA GLU A 111 13.78 -0.82 13.59
C GLU A 111 12.96 -1.73 14.52
N THR A 112 11.69 -1.95 14.19
CA THR A 112 10.84 -2.85 14.96
C THR A 112 11.12 -4.31 14.61
N ILE A 113 11.42 -5.11 15.63
CA ILE A 113 11.69 -6.54 15.51
C ILE A 113 10.51 -7.25 14.85
N GLY A 114 10.80 -8.07 13.84
CA GLY A 114 9.80 -8.86 13.12
C GLY A 114 8.98 -8.06 12.08
N GLN A 115 9.34 -6.81 11.81
CA GLN A 115 8.71 -6.00 10.77
C GLN A 115 9.63 -5.77 9.57
N TYR A 116 9.01 -5.69 8.39
CA TYR A 116 9.71 -5.67 7.12
C TYR A 116 9.12 -4.62 6.17
N SER A 117 9.98 -3.94 5.43
CA SER A 117 9.60 -3.06 4.33
C SER A 117 10.07 -3.65 3.00
N LEU A 118 9.26 -3.46 1.96
CA LEU A 118 9.62 -3.84 0.60
C LEU A 118 10.32 -2.67 -0.07
N TYR A 119 11.45 -2.92 -0.74
CA TYR A 119 12.21 -1.91 -1.44
C TYR A 119 12.35 -2.25 -2.92
N ILE A 120 11.76 -1.44 -3.80
CA ILE A 120 11.96 -1.53 -5.24
C ILE A 120 13.30 -0.87 -5.58
N LYS A 121 14.19 -1.64 -6.21
CA LYS A 121 15.56 -1.22 -6.51
C LYS A 121 15.59 -0.09 -7.54
N SER A 122 16.67 0.68 -7.48
CA SER A 122 16.96 1.76 -8.43
C SER A 122 17.00 1.30 -9.89
N SER A 123 17.48 0.08 -10.14
CA SER A 123 17.52 -0.54 -11.46
C SER A 123 16.14 -0.67 -12.11
N SER A 124 15.08 -0.78 -11.31
CA SER A 124 13.71 -0.94 -11.78
C SER A 124 12.94 0.38 -11.90
N MET A 125 13.54 1.50 -11.52
CA MET A 125 12.86 2.80 -11.49
C MET A 125 12.39 3.31 -12.86
N PRO A 126 13.14 3.17 -13.96
CA PRO A 126 12.64 3.56 -15.28
C PRO A 126 11.36 2.80 -15.65
N SER A 127 11.36 1.48 -15.47
CA SER A 127 10.21 0.62 -15.73
C SER A 127 9.03 0.95 -14.82
N LEU A 128 9.29 1.14 -13.52
CA LEU A 128 8.26 1.50 -12.54
C LEU A 128 7.59 2.83 -12.91
N ARG A 129 8.37 3.86 -13.23
CA ARG A 129 7.85 5.18 -13.62
C ARG A 129 6.94 5.08 -14.83
N ASN A 130 7.40 4.42 -15.89
CA ASN A 130 6.59 4.24 -17.10
C ASN A 130 5.28 3.50 -16.81
N LEU A 131 5.30 2.58 -15.84
CA LEU A 131 4.14 1.78 -15.45
C LEU A 131 3.09 2.58 -14.67
N ILE A 132 3.52 3.41 -13.71
CA ILE A 132 2.60 4.01 -12.72
C ILE A 132 2.30 5.50 -12.96
N LEU A 133 3.19 6.25 -13.63
CA LEU A 133 3.01 7.69 -13.84
C LEU A 133 1.66 8.08 -14.45
N PRO A 134 1.07 7.32 -15.40
CA PRO A 134 -0.26 7.65 -15.94
C PRO A 134 -1.39 7.63 -14.90
N TYR A 135 -1.18 7.00 -13.75
CA TYR A 135 -2.19 6.80 -12.70
C TYR A 135 -1.89 7.56 -11.41
N LEU A 136 -0.73 8.22 -11.30
CA LEU A 136 -0.38 9.00 -10.11
C LEU A 136 -1.14 10.33 -10.13
N HIS A 137 -1.73 10.67 -8.99
CA HIS A 137 -2.35 11.97 -8.82
C HIS A 137 -1.24 13.04 -8.68
N PRO A 138 -1.35 14.23 -9.31
CA PRO A 138 -0.30 15.24 -9.29
C PRO A 138 0.09 15.77 -7.89
N SER A 139 -0.79 15.59 -6.89
CA SER A 139 -0.52 15.98 -5.50
C SER A 139 0.22 14.92 -4.68
N MET A 140 0.51 13.76 -5.26
CA MET A 140 1.22 12.64 -4.65
C MET A 140 2.63 12.56 -5.23
#